data_AF-A0A2E2M9L2-F1
#
_entry.id   AF-A0A2E2M9L2-F1
#
_cell.length_a   1.000
_cell.length_b   1.000
_cell.length_c   1.000
_cell.angle_alpha   90.00
_cell.angle_beta   90.00
_cell.angle_gamma   90.00
#
_symmetry.space_group_name_H-M   'P 1'
#
loop_
_entity.id
_entity.type
_entity.pdbx_description
1 polymer ?
#
loop_
_entity_poly.entity_id
_entity_poly.type
_entity_poly.pdbx_seq_one_letter_code
_entity_poly.pdbx_strand_id
1 'polypeptide(L)'
;MGMVRPARPRNRCLGARRGSGVNDVSRPVRTLTFGCRLNIYESEAISRAAGEAGLTDTLVVNTCAVTAEAVRSARQQIRKARRENPDIRIVVSGCAAQTEPETFAAMPEVDAVIGNDLKTRAETYRSLPDFGVSDSEKIRVNDIMSVRETAPQMVDSIEGHTRAFVQVQNGCDHRCTFCIIPYGRGNSRSVPMGAVVEQVAKLVDNGYREIVLTGVDATSYGADLPGTPTLGRLVQTVLRQVPGIERLRLSSIDSIEVDAALMEVIGAELRFMPYLHLSLQHGDNLILKRMKRRHAREDALAFIERVRDLRPDAAFGADLIAGFPTETDAHFQRSLDLVEEAGIAFLHVFPYSPRPGTPAARMPQLDRGLIKERAARLRAAGETALDRHLSGMAASGGDHRVLVERNGVARTENFTPVRVPADWTPGPRTIRIAGHADGMLTLHEDPVRSPAPAGTRELEAATWR
;
A
#
# COMPACT_ATOMS: atom_id res chain seq x y z
N MET A 1 64.72 -23.31 47.87
CA MET A 1 65.21 -24.10 46.73
C MET A 1 64.55 -23.52 45.47
N GLY A 2 65.35 -22.89 44.58
CA GLY A 2 65.04 -22.40 43.19
C GLY A 2 63.93 -21.34 43.03
N MET A 3 64.18 -20.03 42.81
CA MET A 3 64.53 -19.31 41.54
C MET A 3 63.57 -19.62 40.36
N VAL A 4 62.98 -18.64 39.66
CA VAL A 4 63.61 -17.77 38.62
C VAL A 4 62.87 -16.40 38.43
N ARG A 5 63.66 -15.37 38.06
CA ARG A 5 63.47 -13.91 37.81
C ARG A 5 63.25 -13.61 36.28
N PRO A 6 63.26 -12.36 35.71
CA PRO A 6 62.99 -10.98 36.20
C PRO A 6 62.16 -10.07 35.23
N ALA A 7 62.10 -8.78 35.57
CA ALA A 7 61.35 -7.62 35.06
C ALA A 7 61.67 -7.06 33.64
N ARG A 8 60.76 -6.20 33.14
CA ARG A 8 60.95 -5.29 31.97
C ARG A 8 60.77 -3.80 32.33
N PRO A 9 61.54 -2.87 31.72
CA PRO A 9 61.42 -1.43 31.96
C PRO A 9 60.61 -0.68 30.88
N ARG A 10 60.27 0.57 31.24
CA ARG A 10 59.55 1.63 30.48
C ARG A 10 60.27 2.04 29.19
N ASN A 11 59.53 2.54 28.18
CA ASN A 11 59.94 3.77 27.49
C ASN A 11 58.86 4.48 26.63
N ARG A 12 58.93 5.81 26.78
CA ARG A 12 58.48 7.01 26.06
C ARG A 12 57.83 6.95 24.66
N CYS A 13 56.89 7.88 24.51
CA CYS A 13 56.37 8.47 23.27
C CYS A 13 57.41 9.26 22.48
N LEU A 14 57.33 9.19 21.14
CA LEU A 14 57.60 10.24 20.14
C LEU A 14 57.04 9.76 18.78
N GLY A 15 56.36 10.66 18.06
CA GLY A 15 55.32 10.32 17.08
C GLY A 15 55.73 10.01 15.64
N ALA A 16 54.71 9.78 14.82
CA ALA A 16 54.79 9.79 13.35
C ALA A 16 53.46 10.26 12.76
N ARG A 17 53.54 11.17 11.79
CA ARG A 17 52.41 11.70 11.01
C ARG A 17 51.87 10.67 10.00
N ARG A 18 50.62 10.94 9.57
CA ARG A 18 49.94 10.64 8.29
C ARG A 18 48.95 9.46 8.32
N GLY A 19 47.75 9.79 7.86
CA GLY A 19 46.66 8.86 7.58
C GLY A 19 45.35 9.59 7.28
N SER A 20 45.38 10.58 6.38
CA SER A 20 44.18 11.10 5.71
C SER A 20 43.56 9.98 4.87
N GLY A 21 42.32 9.63 5.16
CA GLY A 21 41.60 8.58 4.42
C GLY A 21 40.38 8.05 5.17
N VAL A 22 39.51 8.94 5.65
CA VAL A 22 38.12 8.53 5.84
C VAL A 22 37.50 8.63 4.46
N ASN A 23 37.29 7.49 3.81
CA ASN A 23 36.39 7.41 2.67
C ASN A 23 35.03 7.91 3.17
N ASP A 24 34.72 9.17 2.88
CA ASP A 24 33.39 9.75 3.05
C ASP A 24 32.48 9.14 1.98
N VAL A 25 32.05 7.90 2.23
CA VAL A 25 31.01 7.26 1.43
C VAL A 25 29.70 7.83 1.91
N SER A 26 29.37 9.04 1.44
CA SER A 26 28.11 9.71 1.69
C SER A 26 26.97 8.74 1.39
N ARG A 27 26.14 8.39 2.38
CA ARG A 27 25.10 7.38 2.19
C ARG A 27 23.97 7.98 1.37
N PRO A 28 23.34 7.20 0.47
CA PRO A 28 22.22 7.71 -0.33
C PRO A 28 21.03 8.05 0.57
N VAL A 29 20.11 8.87 0.05
CA VAL A 29 18.81 9.13 0.69
C VAL A 29 18.10 7.80 0.94
N ARG A 30 17.61 7.61 2.15
CA ARG A 30 16.77 6.46 2.52
C ARG A 30 15.37 6.91 2.85
N THR A 31 14.38 6.14 2.44
CA THR A 31 12.98 6.36 2.82
C THR A 31 12.49 5.30 3.79
N LEU A 32 11.87 5.72 4.89
CA LEU A 32 11.13 4.83 5.77
C LEU A 32 9.63 5.10 5.61
N THR A 33 8.92 4.12 5.05
CA THR A 33 7.53 4.27 4.65
C THR A 33 6.58 3.66 5.66
N PHE A 34 5.57 4.43 6.07
CA PHE A 34 4.44 3.96 6.86
C PHE A 34 3.13 4.21 6.10
N GLY A 35 2.19 3.27 6.22
CA GLY A 35 0.83 3.46 5.75
C GLY A 35 0.46 2.63 4.54
N CYS A 36 -0.06 3.30 3.52
CA CYS A 36 -0.81 2.67 2.44
C CYS A 36 0.02 2.47 1.17
N ARG A 37 -0.58 1.81 0.16
CA ARG A 37 0.02 1.59 -1.17
C ARG A 37 0.46 2.89 -1.84
N LEU A 38 -0.30 3.98 -1.64
CA LEU A 38 0.12 5.30 -2.13
C LEU A 38 1.39 5.81 -1.44
N ASN A 39 1.56 5.57 -0.14
CA ASN A 39 2.80 5.99 0.54
C ASN A 39 4.02 5.23 -0.03
N ILE A 40 3.87 3.95 -0.40
CA ILE A 40 4.97 3.18 -1.04
C ILE A 40 5.34 3.81 -2.37
N TYR A 41 4.35 4.07 -3.23
CA TYR A 41 4.57 4.73 -4.51
C TYR A 41 5.18 6.13 -4.37
N GLU A 42 4.66 6.94 -3.44
CA GLU A 42 5.16 8.29 -3.17
C GLU A 42 6.58 8.28 -2.59
N SER A 43 6.98 7.24 -1.85
CA SER A 43 8.34 7.12 -1.30
C SER A 43 9.40 6.98 -2.38
N GLU A 44 9.11 6.30 -3.49
CA GLU A 44 10.04 6.26 -4.64
C GLU A 44 10.21 7.66 -5.25
N ALA A 45 9.11 8.41 -5.42
CA ALA A 45 9.15 9.78 -5.92
C ALA A 45 9.87 10.74 -4.94
N ILE A 46 9.68 10.56 -3.63
CA ILE A 46 10.40 11.29 -2.57
C ILE A 46 11.90 11.02 -2.65
N SER A 47 12.29 9.75 -2.76
CA SER A 47 13.69 9.33 -2.82
C SER A 47 14.39 9.98 -4.02
N ARG A 48 13.75 9.92 -5.20
CA ARG A 48 14.22 10.58 -6.41
C ARG A 48 14.34 12.09 -6.26
N ALA A 49 13.30 12.77 -5.78
CA ALA A 49 13.30 14.23 -5.64
C ALA A 49 14.38 14.72 -4.65
N ALA A 50 14.58 13.99 -3.54
CA ALA A 50 15.63 14.28 -2.57
C ALA A 50 17.04 14.03 -3.14
N GLY A 51 17.23 12.95 -3.91
CA GLY A 51 18.48 12.66 -4.61
C GLY A 51 18.81 13.69 -5.69
N GLU A 52 17.84 14.10 -6.51
CA GLU A 52 17.96 15.17 -7.52
C GLU A 52 18.29 16.55 -6.89
N ALA A 53 17.95 16.74 -5.62
CA ALA A 53 18.32 17.91 -4.84
C ALA A 53 19.76 17.84 -4.28
N GLY A 54 20.47 16.73 -4.48
CA GLY A 54 21.82 16.50 -3.98
C GLY A 54 21.89 16.14 -2.50
N LEU A 55 20.78 15.72 -1.88
CA LEU A 55 20.81 15.29 -0.48
C LEU A 55 21.54 13.95 -0.35
N THR A 56 22.40 13.87 0.66
CA THR A 56 23.03 12.64 1.15
C THR A 56 22.78 12.49 2.64
N ASP A 57 23.06 11.32 3.20
CA ASP A 57 22.96 11.01 4.64
C ASP A 57 21.63 11.46 5.26
N THR A 58 20.57 11.30 4.47
CA THR A 58 19.22 11.78 4.80
C THR A 58 18.26 10.60 4.90
N LEU A 59 17.49 10.56 5.98
CA LEU A 59 16.34 9.69 6.18
C LEU A 59 15.06 10.50 6.00
N VAL A 60 14.25 10.15 5.00
CA VAL A 60 12.90 10.69 4.85
C VAL A 60 11.89 9.69 5.43
N VAL A 61 11.12 10.11 6.43
CA VAL A 61 10.07 9.30 7.06
C VAL A 61 8.71 9.70 6.49
N ASN A 62 8.16 8.87 5.60
CA ASN A 62 6.86 9.09 4.97
C ASN A 62 5.75 8.49 5.85
N THR A 63 5.00 9.34 6.54
CA THR A 63 4.08 8.96 7.62
C THR A 63 2.64 8.73 7.16
N CYS A 64 1.90 7.97 7.98
CA CYS A 64 0.46 7.74 7.84
C CYS A 64 -0.31 8.32 9.03
N ALA A 65 -1.47 8.94 8.76
CA ALA A 65 -2.34 9.53 9.78
C ALA A 65 -3.59 8.70 10.09
N VAL A 66 -3.82 7.57 9.41
CA VAL A 66 -5.09 6.82 9.51
C VAL A 66 -5.31 6.28 10.94
N THR A 67 -4.26 5.78 11.58
CA THR A 67 -4.33 5.23 12.95
C THR A 67 -3.34 5.92 13.87
N ALA A 68 -3.67 6.01 15.16
CA ALA A 68 -2.74 6.54 16.16
C ALA A 68 -1.49 5.65 16.30
N GLU A 69 -1.62 4.34 16.07
CA GLU A 69 -0.49 3.41 16.10
C GLU A 69 0.53 3.72 15.00
N ALA A 70 0.10 3.99 13.76
CA ALA A 70 1.02 4.34 12.68
C ALA A 70 1.88 5.58 13.02
N VAL A 71 1.25 6.61 13.63
CA VAL A 71 1.96 7.80 14.10
C VAL A 71 2.93 7.46 15.23
N ARG A 72 2.52 6.63 16.19
CA ARG A 72 3.41 6.16 17.28
C ARG A 72 4.62 5.41 16.74
N SER A 73 4.42 4.44 15.85
CA SER A 73 5.50 3.65 15.27
C SER A 73 6.50 4.53 14.50
N ALA A 74 6.01 5.50 13.71
CA ALA A 74 6.87 6.45 13.01
C ALA A 74 7.76 7.25 13.98
N ARG A 75 7.16 7.81 15.05
CA ARG A 75 7.91 8.55 16.08
C ARG A 75 8.92 7.69 16.83
N GLN A 76 8.65 6.40 17.03
CA GLN A 76 9.60 5.47 17.64
C GLN A 76 10.79 5.21 16.71
N GLN A 77 10.55 4.99 15.41
CA GLN A 77 11.61 4.77 14.43
C GLN A 77 12.47 6.01 14.20
N ILE A 78 11.89 7.22 14.23
CA ILE A 78 12.66 8.48 14.18
C ILE A 78 13.68 8.56 15.31
N ARG A 79 13.24 8.31 16.56
CA ARG A 79 14.14 8.30 17.73
C ARG A 79 15.21 7.24 17.63
N LYS A 80 14.84 6.05 17.16
CA LYS A 80 15.79 4.96 16.93
C LYS A 80 16.86 5.36 15.90
N ALA A 81 16.44 5.90 14.76
CA ALA A 81 17.36 6.32 13.70
C ALA A 81 18.37 7.38 14.17
N ARG A 82 17.93 8.39 14.91
CA ARG A 82 18.83 9.41 15.48
C ARG A 82 19.82 8.82 16.49
N ARG A 83 19.41 7.85 17.31
CA ARG A 83 20.32 7.17 18.24
C ARG A 83 21.36 6.32 17.53
N GLU A 84 20.99 5.69 16.42
CA GLU A 84 21.89 4.86 15.62
C GLU A 84 22.84 5.68 14.74
N ASN A 85 22.41 6.87 14.31
CA ASN A 85 23.26 7.82 13.58
C ASN A 85 22.94 9.26 14.03
N PRO A 86 23.73 9.83 14.95
CA PRO A 86 23.51 11.18 15.47
C PRO A 86 23.54 12.28 14.42
N ASP A 87 24.28 12.08 13.32
CA ASP A 87 24.50 13.10 12.28
C ASP A 87 23.55 12.97 11.09
N ILE A 88 22.68 11.95 11.06
CA ILE A 88 21.75 11.74 9.94
C ILE A 88 20.75 12.90 9.85
N ARG A 89 20.48 13.43 8.65
CA ARG A 89 19.37 14.37 8.48
C ARG A 89 18.05 13.60 8.50
N ILE A 90 17.07 13.99 9.31
CA ILE A 90 15.75 13.37 9.39
C ILE A 90 14.68 14.35 8.92
N VAL A 91 14.07 14.03 7.79
CA VAL A 91 12.93 14.76 7.23
C VAL A 91 11.67 13.94 7.43
N VAL A 92 10.61 14.54 7.98
CA VAL A 92 9.32 13.87 8.15
C VAL A 92 8.33 14.41 7.12
N SER A 93 7.63 13.52 6.43
CA SER A 93 6.61 13.87 5.45
C SER A 93 5.40 12.93 5.55
N GLY A 94 4.45 13.00 4.62
CA GLY A 94 3.26 12.15 4.58
C GLY A 94 2.04 12.76 5.27
N CYS A 95 0.99 11.95 5.42
CA CYS A 95 -0.30 12.44 5.91
C CYS A 95 -0.24 12.98 7.35
N ALA A 96 0.54 12.34 8.24
CA ALA A 96 0.58 12.79 9.63
C ALA A 96 1.41 14.08 9.77
N ALA A 97 2.47 14.22 8.98
CA ALA A 97 3.22 15.48 8.87
C ALA A 97 2.35 16.64 8.36
N GLN A 98 1.41 16.35 7.44
CA GLN A 98 0.46 17.36 6.96
C GLN A 98 -0.56 17.76 8.02
N THR A 99 -1.13 16.81 8.76
CA THR A 99 -2.25 17.08 9.68
C THR A 99 -1.83 17.51 11.07
N GLU A 100 -0.64 17.10 11.51
CA GLU A 100 -0.12 17.35 12.87
C GLU A 100 1.37 17.79 12.80
N PRO A 101 1.72 18.83 12.00
CA PRO A 101 3.11 19.20 11.76
C PRO A 101 3.88 19.57 13.02
N GLU A 102 3.24 20.27 13.95
CA GLU A 102 3.84 20.73 15.21
C GLU A 102 4.30 19.55 16.08
N THR A 103 3.58 18.41 16.01
CA THR A 103 3.95 17.20 16.77
C THR A 103 5.29 16.63 16.34
N PHE A 104 5.63 16.74 15.05
CA PHE A 104 6.90 16.28 14.51
C PHE A 104 7.98 17.36 14.61
N ALA A 105 7.64 18.63 14.41
CA ALA A 105 8.61 19.72 14.54
C ALA A 105 9.17 19.83 15.97
N ALA A 106 8.33 19.61 16.98
CA ALA A 106 8.73 19.57 18.40
C ALA A 106 9.63 18.38 18.78
N MET A 107 9.87 17.43 17.86
CA MET A 107 10.83 16.37 18.10
C MET A 107 12.25 16.90 17.84
N PRO A 108 13.18 16.86 18.82
CA PRO A 108 14.55 17.30 18.64
C PRO A 108 15.29 16.51 17.55
N GLU A 109 14.84 15.28 17.26
CA GLU A 109 15.44 14.43 16.26
C GLU A 109 15.09 14.83 14.81
N VAL A 110 14.08 15.68 14.61
CA VAL A 110 13.54 16.04 13.30
C VAL A 110 14.10 17.38 12.83
N ASP A 111 14.64 17.39 11.61
CA ASP A 111 15.27 18.56 11.00
C ASP A 111 14.32 19.34 10.10
N ALA A 112 13.33 18.67 9.50
CA ALA A 112 12.30 19.32 8.70
C ALA A 112 10.99 18.50 8.64
N VAL A 113 9.87 19.19 8.51
CA VAL A 113 8.54 18.63 8.32
C VAL A 113 7.96 19.15 7.00
N ILE A 114 7.76 18.25 6.03
CA ILE A 114 7.33 18.60 4.67
C ILE A 114 5.90 18.12 4.42
N GLY A 115 5.06 19.04 3.96
CA GLY A 115 3.66 18.80 3.58
C GLY A 115 3.52 17.87 2.37
N ASN A 116 2.31 17.34 2.20
CA ASN A 116 2.05 16.30 1.22
C ASN A 116 2.18 16.78 -0.24
N ASP A 117 1.96 18.07 -0.50
CA ASP A 117 2.05 18.69 -1.83
C ASP A 117 3.49 19.03 -2.25
N LEU A 118 4.40 19.15 -1.28
CA LEU A 118 5.79 19.57 -1.48
C LEU A 118 6.78 18.41 -1.55
N LYS A 119 6.42 17.23 -1.03
CA LYS A 119 7.33 16.10 -0.79
C LYS A 119 7.92 15.44 -2.05
N THR A 120 7.37 15.69 -3.23
CA THR A 120 7.89 15.13 -4.48
C THR A 120 8.60 16.16 -5.35
N ARG A 121 8.91 17.34 -4.80
CA ARG A 121 9.57 18.44 -5.52
C ARG A 121 11.01 18.61 -5.04
N ALA A 122 11.98 18.52 -5.97
CA ALA A 122 13.39 18.65 -5.64
C ALA A 122 13.72 20.03 -5.02
N GLU A 123 13.01 21.09 -5.43
CA GLU A 123 13.18 22.45 -4.91
C GLU A 123 12.92 22.55 -3.40
N THR A 124 11.97 21.75 -2.90
CA THR A 124 11.67 21.67 -1.46
C THR A 124 12.87 21.18 -0.67
N TYR A 125 13.58 20.19 -1.22
CA TYR A 125 14.74 19.57 -0.61
C TYR A 125 16.00 20.44 -0.70
N ARG A 126 16.21 21.14 -1.82
CA ARG A 126 17.34 22.08 -1.99
C ARG A 126 17.30 23.24 -1.01
N SER A 127 16.10 23.63 -0.60
CA SER A 127 15.90 24.79 0.26
C SER A 127 15.85 24.44 1.74
N LEU A 128 16.05 23.18 2.16
CA LEU A 128 15.93 22.76 3.56
C LEU A 128 16.85 23.57 4.49
N PRO A 129 16.40 23.90 5.72
CA PRO A 129 17.23 24.62 6.67
C PRO A 129 18.44 23.78 7.11
N ASP A 130 19.45 24.46 7.65
CA ASP A 130 20.55 23.84 8.37
C ASP A 130 20.09 23.25 9.72
N PHE A 131 20.96 22.47 10.36
CA PHE A 131 20.66 21.82 11.63
C PHE A 131 20.42 22.83 12.77
N GLY A 132 19.47 22.53 13.66
CA GLY A 132 19.25 23.29 14.89
C GLY A 132 18.36 24.53 14.78
N VAL A 133 17.56 24.65 13.73
CA VAL A 133 16.57 25.74 13.56
C VAL A 133 15.36 25.61 14.51
N SER A 134 14.64 26.72 14.67
CA SER A 134 13.42 26.75 15.50
C SER A 134 12.32 25.84 14.96
N ASP A 135 11.40 25.39 15.81
CA ASP A 135 10.32 24.48 15.38
C ASP A 135 9.45 25.06 14.26
N SER A 136 9.22 26.38 14.25
CA SER A 136 8.51 27.06 13.17
C SER A 136 9.25 27.02 11.83
N GLU A 137 10.59 27.08 11.85
CA GLU A 137 11.42 27.06 10.63
C GLU A 137 11.55 25.64 10.04
N LYS A 138 11.33 24.60 10.85
CA LYS A 138 11.27 23.21 10.39
C LYS A 138 10.03 22.92 9.54
N ILE A 139 8.92 23.63 9.79
CA ILE A 139 7.61 23.31 9.20
C ILE A 139 7.48 23.95 7.81
N ARG A 140 7.26 23.10 6.81
CA ARG A 140 6.99 23.45 5.42
C ARG A 140 5.73 22.74 4.96
N VAL A 141 4.60 23.23 5.44
CA VAL A 141 3.29 22.63 5.20
C VAL A 141 2.36 23.70 4.66
N ASN A 142 1.88 23.51 3.43
CA ASN A 142 0.90 24.39 2.80
C ASN A 142 -0.52 23.98 3.16
N ASP A 143 -1.49 24.84 2.85
CA ASP A 143 -2.90 24.46 2.89
C ASP A 143 -3.21 23.44 1.79
N ILE A 144 -3.33 22.17 2.18
CA ILE A 144 -3.61 21.05 1.27
C ILE A 144 -4.98 21.18 0.57
N MET A 145 -5.90 21.98 1.12
CA MET A 145 -7.21 22.20 0.50
C MET A 145 -7.15 23.12 -0.72
N SER A 146 -6.08 23.92 -0.84
CA SER A 146 -5.84 24.81 -1.98
C SER A 146 -5.25 24.11 -3.20
N VAL A 147 -4.77 22.87 -3.04
CA VAL A 147 -4.10 22.09 -4.11
C VAL A 147 -5.13 21.59 -5.11
N ARG A 148 -4.94 21.94 -6.38
CA ARG A 148 -5.87 21.62 -7.49
C ARG A 148 -5.41 20.51 -8.41
N GLU A 149 -4.11 20.26 -8.48
CA GLU A 149 -3.52 19.29 -9.41
C GLU A 149 -2.71 18.24 -8.67
N THR A 150 -2.68 17.03 -9.23
CA THR A 150 -1.78 15.95 -8.80
C THR A 150 -0.79 15.70 -9.92
N ALA A 151 0.49 16.05 -9.71
CA ALA A 151 1.53 15.84 -10.70
C ALA A 151 1.72 14.33 -10.96
N PRO A 152 1.73 13.86 -12.22
CA PRO A 152 2.09 12.49 -12.54
C PRO A 152 3.49 12.20 -12.00
N GLN A 153 3.63 11.13 -11.22
CA GLN A 153 4.95 10.70 -10.75
C GLN A 153 5.42 9.54 -11.62
N MET A 154 6.41 9.79 -12.46
CA MET A 154 7.03 8.70 -13.20
C MET A 154 7.93 7.92 -12.24
N VAL A 155 7.63 6.64 -12.04
CA VAL A 155 8.40 5.72 -11.18
C VAL A 155 8.95 4.60 -12.06
N ASP A 156 10.26 4.42 -12.03
CA ASP A 156 10.96 3.44 -12.88
C ASP A 156 10.90 2.04 -12.28
N SER A 157 11.04 1.96 -10.96
CA SER A 157 10.97 0.71 -10.20
C SER A 157 10.47 0.99 -8.79
N ILE A 158 9.75 0.03 -8.24
CA ILE A 158 9.41 -0.09 -6.83
C ILE A 158 10.27 -1.22 -6.27
N GLU A 159 11.28 -0.86 -5.48
CA GLU A 159 12.31 -1.82 -5.05
C GLU A 159 11.71 -2.92 -4.16
N GLY A 160 12.03 -4.19 -4.44
CA GLY A 160 11.59 -5.31 -3.62
C GLY A 160 10.17 -5.81 -3.87
N HIS A 161 9.42 -5.23 -4.80
CA HIS A 161 8.04 -5.61 -5.10
C HIS A 161 7.92 -6.25 -6.49
N THR A 162 7.21 -7.39 -6.61
CA THR A 162 6.91 -8.05 -7.90
C THR A 162 5.76 -7.35 -8.65
N ARG A 163 5.05 -6.45 -7.98
CA ARG A 163 3.90 -5.70 -8.51
C ARG A 163 4.21 -4.22 -8.46
N ALA A 164 3.75 -3.47 -9.45
CA ALA A 164 3.89 -2.02 -9.46
C ALA A 164 2.57 -1.33 -9.10
N PHE A 165 2.63 -0.34 -8.22
CA PHE A 165 1.52 0.54 -7.91
C PHE A 165 1.57 1.77 -8.82
N VAL A 166 0.42 2.15 -9.38
CA VAL A 166 0.28 3.36 -10.20
C VAL A 166 -0.78 4.24 -9.57
N GLN A 167 -0.40 5.44 -9.12
CA GLN A 167 -1.37 6.39 -8.59
C GLN A 167 -2.21 6.95 -9.73
N VAL A 168 -3.52 6.77 -9.65
CA VAL A 168 -4.48 7.33 -10.63
C VAL A 168 -5.33 8.45 -10.03
N GLN A 169 -5.43 8.50 -8.69
CA GLN A 169 -6.27 9.44 -7.96
C GLN A 169 -5.64 9.73 -6.58
N ASN A 170 -5.75 10.96 -6.08
CA ASN A 170 -5.28 11.35 -4.74
C ASN A 170 -6.26 12.35 -4.10
N GLY A 171 -6.22 12.46 -2.78
CA GLY A 171 -7.22 13.23 -2.01
C GLY A 171 -8.61 12.58 -2.05
N CYS A 172 -9.61 13.22 -1.45
CA CYS A 172 -10.96 12.65 -1.41
C CYS A 172 -11.95 13.76 -1.09
N ASP A 173 -13.04 13.87 -1.86
CA ASP A 173 -14.13 14.81 -1.57
C ASP A 173 -15.20 14.22 -0.65
N HIS A 174 -15.18 12.90 -0.49
CA HIS A 174 -16.09 12.21 0.41
C HIS A 174 -15.69 12.43 1.87
N ARG A 175 -16.52 13.17 2.60
CA ARG A 175 -16.27 13.58 4.00
C ARG A 175 -16.82 12.55 5.00
N CYS A 176 -16.34 11.30 4.96
CA CYS A 176 -16.70 10.32 5.99
C CYS A 176 -16.41 10.88 7.39
N THR A 177 -17.30 10.63 8.35
CA THR A 177 -17.22 11.29 9.68
C THR A 177 -16.01 10.89 10.50
N PHE A 178 -15.40 9.74 10.22
CA PHE A 178 -14.19 9.25 10.90
C PHE A 178 -12.88 9.59 10.17
N CYS A 179 -12.94 10.02 8.92
CA CYS A 179 -11.78 10.02 8.04
C CYS A 179 -11.00 11.34 8.13
N ILE A 180 -9.70 11.24 8.45
CA ILE A 180 -8.77 12.39 8.49
C ILE A 180 -8.16 12.70 7.11
N ILE A 181 -8.29 11.79 6.14
CA ILE A 181 -7.60 11.88 4.86
C ILE A 181 -7.85 13.19 4.09
N PRO A 182 -9.06 13.77 4.04
CA PRO A 182 -9.25 15.07 3.40
C PRO A 182 -8.31 16.17 3.91
N TYR A 183 -8.01 16.17 5.22
CA TYR A 183 -7.11 17.14 5.84
C TYR A 183 -5.63 16.80 5.63
N GLY A 184 -5.31 15.56 5.28
CA GLY A 184 -3.95 15.12 4.98
C GLY A 184 -3.61 15.17 3.49
N ARG A 185 -4.58 14.97 2.60
CA ARG A 185 -4.37 14.81 1.15
C ARG A 185 -5.20 15.78 0.30
N GLY A 186 -6.08 16.58 0.89
CA GLY A 186 -6.90 17.57 0.19
C GLY A 186 -8.08 16.95 -0.58
N ASN A 187 -8.66 17.77 -1.47
CA ASN A 187 -9.77 17.40 -2.35
C ASN A 187 -9.38 16.32 -3.37
N SER A 188 -10.37 15.66 -3.97
CA SER A 188 -10.12 14.65 -5.00
C SER A 188 -9.42 15.28 -6.20
N ARG A 189 -8.39 14.61 -6.69
CA ARG A 189 -7.63 14.99 -7.88
C ARG A 189 -7.21 13.75 -8.64
N SER A 190 -7.52 13.69 -9.93
CA SER A 190 -7.17 12.58 -10.80
C SER A 190 -5.94 12.86 -11.66
N VAL A 191 -5.23 11.79 -12.00
CA VAL A 191 -4.15 11.82 -13.00
C VAL A 191 -4.77 11.65 -14.38
N PRO A 192 -4.45 12.49 -15.38
CA PRO A 192 -4.96 12.33 -16.74
C PRO A 192 -4.67 10.95 -17.34
N MET A 193 -5.64 10.39 -18.08
CA MET A 193 -5.56 9.02 -18.61
C MET A 193 -4.29 8.75 -19.42
N GLY A 194 -3.86 9.71 -20.24
CA GLY A 194 -2.65 9.56 -21.06
C GLY A 194 -1.39 9.32 -20.21
N ALA A 195 -1.22 10.07 -19.13
CA ALA A 195 -0.10 9.91 -18.20
C ALA A 195 -0.16 8.56 -17.45
N VAL A 196 -1.37 8.09 -17.11
CA VAL A 196 -1.54 6.76 -16.51
C VAL A 196 -1.12 5.67 -17.50
N VAL A 197 -1.56 5.76 -18.77
CA VAL A 197 -1.19 4.79 -19.81
C VAL A 197 0.32 4.76 -20.04
N GLU A 198 0.97 5.92 -20.15
CA GLU A 198 2.42 6.04 -20.32
C GLU A 198 3.19 5.40 -19.16
N GLN A 199 2.80 5.71 -17.93
CA GLN A 199 3.43 5.13 -16.73
C GLN A 199 3.23 3.61 -16.66
N VAL A 200 2.05 3.11 -17.02
CA VAL A 200 1.77 1.68 -17.05
C VAL A 200 2.61 0.98 -18.12
N ALA A 201 2.70 1.55 -19.33
CA ALA A 201 3.53 1.01 -20.41
C ALA A 201 5.00 0.91 -19.97
N LYS A 202 5.55 1.98 -19.38
CA LYS A 202 6.91 2.00 -18.86
C LYS A 202 7.18 0.90 -17.84
N LEU A 203 6.26 0.68 -16.90
CA LEU A 203 6.41 -0.37 -15.88
C LEU A 203 6.33 -1.77 -16.50
N VAL A 204 5.46 -1.98 -17.48
CA VAL A 204 5.40 -3.26 -18.21
C VAL A 204 6.71 -3.52 -18.96
N ASP A 205 7.27 -2.50 -19.64
CA ASP A 205 8.55 -2.58 -20.34
C ASP A 205 9.72 -2.87 -19.38
N ASN A 206 9.65 -2.36 -18.15
CA ASN A 206 10.60 -2.65 -17.07
C ASN A 206 10.42 -4.05 -16.46
N GLY A 207 9.51 -4.86 -16.98
CA GLY A 207 9.35 -6.27 -16.61
C GLY A 207 8.34 -6.52 -15.48
N TYR A 208 7.58 -5.52 -15.04
CA TYR A 208 6.51 -5.75 -14.08
C TYR A 208 5.39 -6.59 -14.70
N ARG A 209 4.96 -7.62 -13.96
CA ARG A 209 3.95 -8.59 -14.41
C ARG A 209 2.56 -8.34 -13.84
N GLU A 210 2.46 -7.48 -12.83
CA GLU A 210 1.18 -7.06 -12.25
C GLU A 210 1.19 -5.56 -11.92
N ILE A 211 0.17 -4.87 -12.42
CA ILE A 211 -0.06 -3.44 -12.22
C ILE A 211 -1.27 -3.27 -11.30
N VAL A 212 -1.13 -2.41 -10.30
CA VAL A 212 -2.20 -2.08 -9.35
C VAL A 212 -2.50 -0.58 -9.44
N LEU A 213 -3.61 -0.23 -10.09
CA LEU A 213 -4.09 1.14 -10.10
C LEU A 213 -4.59 1.50 -8.71
N THR A 214 -4.04 2.57 -8.15
CA THR A 214 -4.21 2.94 -6.75
C THR A 214 -4.73 4.36 -6.64
N GLY A 215 -5.67 4.56 -5.72
CA GLY A 215 -6.15 5.88 -5.32
C GLY A 215 -6.55 5.90 -3.85
N VAL A 216 -6.86 7.10 -3.35
CA VAL A 216 -7.46 7.26 -2.02
C VAL A 216 -8.94 6.85 -2.06
N ASP A 217 -9.66 7.37 -3.05
CA ASP A 217 -11.03 7.03 -3.41
C ASP A 217 -11.07 6.83 -4.92
N ALA A 218 -10.47 5.71 -5.37
CA ALA A 218 -10.19 5.46 -6.79
C ALA A 218 -11.45 5.51 -7.67
N THR A 219 -12.60 5.14 -7.11
CA THR A 219 -13.90 5.17 -7.81
C THR A 219 -14.40 6.59 -8.09
N SER A 220 -13.92 7.59 -7.34
CA SER A 220 -14.19 9.01 -7.63
C SER A 220 -13.28 9.60 -8.72
N TYR A 221 -12.60 8.75 -9.49
CA TYR A 221 -11.69 9.19 -10.55
C TYR A 221 -12.42 9.98 -11.64
N GLY A 222 -11.82 11.11 -12.03
CA GLY A 222 -12.04 11.76 -13.31
C GLY A 222 -13.12 12.84 -13.30
N ALA A 223 -13.85 13.02 -12.20
CA ALA A 223 -14.82 14.11 -12.05
C ALA A 223 -14.20 15.52 -12.19
N ASP A 224 -12.91 15.65 -11.90
CA ASP A 224 -12.11 16.86 -12.03
C ASP A 224 -11.42 17.02 -13.40
N LEU A 225 -11.52 16.01 -14.29
CA LEU A 225 -10.88 16.01 -15.60
C LEU A 225 -11.83 16.43 -16.73
N PRO A 226 -11.32 17.04 -17.82
CA PRO A 226 -12.13 17.32 -19.01
C PRO A 226 -12.80 16.07 -19.57
N GLY A 227 -14.10 16.16 -19.87
CA GLY A 227 -14.89 15.03 -20.37
C GLY A 227 -15.29 13.99 -19.31
N THR A 228 -14.96 14.24 -18.04
CA THR A 228 -15.37 13.44 -16.87
C THR A 228 -15.26 11.92 -17.07
N PRO A 229 -14.10 11.38 -17.47
CA PRO A 229 -13.94 9.95 -17.70
C PRO A 229 -14.12 9.16 -16.40
N THR A 230 -14.75 7.99 -16.47
CA THR A 230 -14.92 7.12 -15.31
C THR A 230 -13.69 6.23 -15.06
N LEU A 231 -13.59 5.65 -13.87
CA LEU A 231 -12.55 4.66 -13.54
C LEU A 231 -12.61 3.45 -14.49
N GLY A 232 -13.80 2.94 -14.79
CA GLY A 232 -13.99 1.86 -15.76
C GLY A 232 -13.43 2.20 -17.14
N ARG A 233 -13.63 3.44 -17.61
CA ARG A 233 -13.07 3.92 -18.88
C ARG A 233 -11.55 4.01 -18.85
N LEU A 234 -10.97 4.44 -17.72
CA LEU A 234 -9.52 4.40 -17.53
C LEU A 234 -8.99 2.97 -17.64
N VAL A 235 -9.60 2.03 -16.92
CA VAL A 235 -9.20 0.62 -16.91
C VAL A 235 -9.28 0.03 -18.33
N GLN A 236 -10.41 0.21 -19.03
CA GLN A 236 -10.58 -0.23 -20.42
C GLN A 236 -9.51 0.37 -21.36
N THR A 237 -9.13 1.63 -21.15
CA THR A 237 -8.13 2.31 -21.99
C THR A 237 -6.73 1.76 -21.72
N VAL A 238 -6.35 1.58 -20.46
CA VAL A 238 -5.07 0.99 -20.07
C VAL A 238 -4.90 -0.41 -20.67
N LEU A 239 -5.92 -1.27 -20.54
CA LEU A 239 -5.91 -2.62 -21.09
C LEU A 239 -5.83 -2.66 -22.62
N ARG A 240 -6.39 -1.66 -23.30
CA ARG A 240 -6.38 -1.55 -24.77
C ARG A 240 -5.05 -1.01 -25.29
N GLN A 241 -4.52 0.03 -24.66
CA GLN A 241 -3.34 0.75 -25.13
C GLN A 241 -2.03 0.08 -24.69
N VAL A 242 -2.07 -0.77 -23.66
CA VAL A 242 -0.90 -1.51 -23.16
C VAL A 242 -1.18 -3.02 -23.23
N PRO A 243 -1.10 -3.63 -24.42
CA PRO A 243 -1.44 -5.05 -24.60
C PRO A 243 -0.52 -5.99 -23.82
N GLY A 244 0.69 -5.56 -23.46
CA GLY A 244 1.65 -6.33 -22.66
C GLY A 244 1.28 -6.50 -21.18
N ILE A 245 0.20 -5.89 -20.69
CA ILE A 245 -0.29 -6.13 -19.32
C ILE A 245 -0.74 -7.58 -19.18
N GLU A 246 -0.11 -8.33 -18.28
CA GLU A 246 -0.57 -9.67 -17.94
C GLU A 246 -1.64 -9.66 -16.83
N ARG A 247 -1.46 -8.79 -15.83
CA ARG A 247 -2.35 -8.70 -14.65
C ARG A 247 -2.57 -7.24 -14.26
N LEU A 248 -3.84 -6.85 -14.16
CA LEU A 248 -4.29 -5.54 -13.71
C LEU A 248 -5.20 -5.70 -12.50
N ARG A 249 -4.97 -4.90 -11.46
CA ARG A 249 -5.81 -4.82 -10.27
C ARG A 249 -6.17 -3.38 -9.95
N LEU A 250 -7.22 -3.23 -9.16
CA LEU A 250 -7.50 -2.02 -8.42
C LEU A 250 -7.06 -2.18 -6.96
N SER A 251 -6.71 -1.07 -6.33
CA SER A 251 -6.72 -0.95 -4.88
C SER A 251 -8.17 -0.98 -4.35
N SER A 252 -8.37 -0.59 -3.08
CA SER A 252 -9.69 -0.49 -2.48
C SER A 252 -10.65 0.39 -3.30
N ILE A 253 -11.89 -0.05 -3.45
CA ILE A 253 -12.98 0.64 -4.17
C ILE A 253 -14.20 0.84 -3.27
N ASP A 254 -15.07 1.78 -3.63
CA ASP A 254 -16.42 1.88 -3.09
C ASP A 254 -17.41 1.18 -4.03
N SER A 255 -18.09 0.14 -3.56
CA SER A 255 -18.86 -0.77 -4.43
C SER A 255 -20.00 -0.07 -5.18
N ILE A 256 -20.62 0.93 -4.57
CA ILE A 256 -21.76 1.65 -5.15
C ILE A 256 -21.35 2.59 -6.31
N GLU A 257 -20.08 2.97 -6.36
CA GLU A 257 -19.52 3.87 -7.39
C GLU A 257 -18.92 3.11 -8.57
N VAL A 258 -19.04 1.77 -8.60
CA VAL A 258 -18.54 0.96 -9.71
C VAL A 258 -19.40 1.20 -10.95
N ASP A 259 -18.82 1.88 -11.93
CA ASP A 259 -19.51 2.24 -13.17
C ASP A 259 -19.67 1.04 -14.13
N ALA A 260 -20.58 1.19 -15.11
CA ALA A 260 -20.91 0.12 -16.06
C ALA A 260 -19.68 -0.38 -16.84
N ALA A 261 -18.76 0.50 -17.22
CA ALA A 261 -17.56 0.10 -17.96
C ALA A 261 -16.62 -0.73 -17.08
N LEU A 262 -16.57 -0.47 -15.76
CA LEU A 262 -15.82 -1.29 -14.82
C LEU A 262 -16.51 -2.65 -14.60
N MET A 263 -17.85 -2.70 -14.53
CA MET A 263 -18.59 -3.97 -14.47
C MET A 263 -18.35 -4.84 -15.71
N GLU A 264 -18.30 -4.25 -16.90
CA GLU A 264 -17.94 -4.96 -18.15
C GLU A 264 -16.54 -5.56 -18.07
N VAL A 265 -15.55 -4.80 -17.59
CA VAL A 265 -14.18 -5.30 -17.40
C VAL A 265 -14.15 -6.44 -16.40
N ILE A 266 -14.86 -6.30 -15.27
CA ILE A 266 -14.97 -7.34 -14.25
C ILE A 266 -15.53 -8.64 -14.84
N GLY A 267 -16.53 -8.59 -15.73
CA GLY A 267 -17.08 -9.80 -16.34
C GLY A 267 -16.20 -10.38 -17.45
N ALA A 268 -15.67 -9.54 -18.34
CA ALA A 268 -15.16 -9.99 -19.63
C ALA A 268 -13.63 -10.03 -19.77
N GLU A 269 -12.87 -9.27 -18.98
CA GLU A 269 -11.42 -9.13 -19.21
C GLU A 269 -10.61 -10.02 -18.26
N LEU A 270 -9.94 -11.04 -18.80
CA LEU A 270 -9.13 -11.99 -18.02
C LEU A 270 -7.86 -11.35 -17.43
N ARG A 271 -7.31 -10.32 -18.08
CA ARG A 271 -6.16 -9.58 -17.53
C ARG A 271 -6.54 -8.76 -16.29
N PHE A 272 -7.81 -8.43 -16.12
CA PHE A 272 -8.31 -7.81 -14.90
C PHE A 272 -8.51 -8.89 -13.86
N MET A 273 -7.80 -8.82 -12.74
CA MET A 273 -7.74 -9.93 -11.81
C MET A 273 -9.02 -10.05 -10.96
N PRO A 274 -9.50 -11.28 -10.67
CA PRO A 274 -10.73 -11.59 -9.95
C PRO A 274 -10.62 -11.35 -8.43
N TYR A 275 -10.17 -10.16 -8.03
CA TYR A 275 -10.11 -9.75 -6.62
C TYR A 275 -10.54 -8.30 -6.48
N LEU A 276 -11.56 -8.06 -5.65
CA LEU A 276 -12.03 -6.73 -5.32
C LEU A 276 -11.89 -6.48 -3.83
N HIS A 277 -11.25 -5.38 -3.47
CA HIS A 277 -11.15 -4.94 -2.09
C HIS A 277 -12.17 -3.82 -1.82
N LEU A 278 -13.12 -4.06 -0.92
CA LEU A 278 -14.29 -3.21 -0.72
C LEU A 278 -14.17 -2.38 0.55
N SER A 279 -14.38 -1.08 0.42
CA SER A 279 -14.37 -0.14 1.55
C SER A 279 -15.70 -0.15 2.33
N LEU A 280 -16.12 -1.32 2.85
CA LEU A 280 -17.45 -1.52 3.46
C LEU A 280 -17.64 -0.76 4.78
N GLN A 281 -16.59 -0.69 5.59
CA GLN A 281 -16.51 -0.05 6.92
C GLN A 281 -17.40 -0.63 8.03
N HIS A 282 -18.66 -1.00 7.76
CA HIS A 282 -19.57 -1.57 8.75
C HIS A 282 -20.72 -2.36 8.09
N GLY A 283 -21.36 -3.29 8.83
CA GLY A 283 -22.50 -4.08 8.34
C GLY A 283 -23.90 -3.58 8.73
N ASP A 284 -24.01 -2.39 9.32
CA ASP A 284 -25.27 -1.85 9.86
C ASP A 284 -25.58 -0.49 9.25
N ASN A 285 -26.79 -0.32 8.73
CA ASN A 285 -27.21 0.87 7.98
C ASN A 285 -27.23 2.14 8.83
N LEU A 286 -27.55 2.06 10.13
CA LEU A 286 -27.53 3.23 10.99
C LEU A 286 -26.09 3.68 11.25
N ILE A 287 -25.18 2.74 11.47
CA ILE A 287 -23.75 3.06 11.63
C ILE A 287 -23.15 3.56 10.31
N LEU A 288 -23.44 2.94 9.17
CA LEU A 288 -23.02 3.42 7.84
C LEU A 288 -23.50 4.86 7.58
N LYS A 289 -24.75 5.17 7.93
CA LYS A 289 -25.30 6.52 7.84
C LYS A 289 -24.55 7.51 8.75
N ARG A 290 -24.23 7.12 10.00
CA ARG A 290 -23.43 7.94 10.93
C ARG A 290 -21.97 8.11 10.48
N MET A 291 -21.42 7.11 9.82
CA MET A 291 -20.13 7.16 9.12
C MET A 291 -20.17 8.07 7.88
N LYS A 292 -21.37 8.42 7.41
CA LYS A 292 -21.66 9.13 6.17
C LYS A 292 -21.20 8.36 4.93
N ARG A 293 -21.44 7.05 4.90
CA ARG A 293 -21.18 6.20 3.72
C ARG A 293 -22.21 6.46 2.62
N ARG A 294 -21.81 6.19 1.37
CA ARG A 294 -22.66 6.29 0.16
C ARG A 294 -23.58 5.08 -0.04
N HIS A 295 -23.31 4.00 0.69
CA HIS A 295 -23.97 2.71 0.53
C HIS A 295 -24.65 2.26 1.83
N ALA A 296 -25.71 1.48 1.66
CA ALA A 296 -26.29 0.61 2.67
C ALA A 296 -25.67 -0.80 2.57
N ARG A 297 -25.95 -1.65 3.57
CA ARG A 297 -25.54 -3.06 3.60
C ARG A 297 -26.03 -3.80 2.36
N GLU A 298 -27.29 -3.57 2.00
CA GLU A 298 -27.97 -4.26 0.90
C GLU A 298 -27.32 -3.93 -0.46
N ASP A 299 -26.87 -2.69 -0.64
CA ASP A 299 -26.16 -2.27 -1.85
C ASP A 299 -24.84 -3.04 -2.04
N ALA A 300 -24.11 -3.25 -0.94
CA ALA A 300 -22.86 -4.00 -0.98
C ALA A 300 -23.10 -5.49 -1.29
N LEU A 301 -24.13 -6.09 -0.70
CA LEU A 301 -24.50 -7.49 -0.96
C LEU A 301 -24.93 -7.68 -2.42
N ALA A 302 -25.81 -6.80 -2.93
CA ALA A 302 -26.26 -6.85 -4.32
C ALA A 302 -25.11 -6.68 -5.33
N PHE A 303 -24.16 -5.79 -5.03
CA PHE A 303 -22.95 -5.65 -5.84
C PHE A 303 -22.13 -6.94 -5.88
N ILE A 304 -21.87 -7.55 -4.72
CA ILE A 304 -21.08 -8.78 -4.61
C ILE A 304 -21.75 -9.93 -5.35
N GLU A 305 -23.07 -10.09 -5.20
CA GLU A 305 -23.86 -11.09 -5.93
C GLU A 305 -23.72 -10.90 -7.44
N ARG A 306 -23.91 -9.66 -7.93
CA ARG A 306 -23.75 -9.34 -9.35
C ARG A 306 -22.34 -9.62 -9.87
N VAL A 307 -21.30 -9.36 -9.08
CA VAL A 307 -19.92 -9.68 -9.48
C VAL A 307 -19.72 -11.20 -9.55
N ARG A 308 -20.26 -11.97 -8.60
CA ARG A 308 -20.17 -13.45 -8.63
C ARG A 308 -20.88 -14.04 -9.84
N ASP A 309 -22.03 -13.50 -10.23
CA ASP A 309 -22.75 -13.94 -11.43
C ASP A 309 -21.92 -13.74 -12.70
N LEU A 310 -21.19 -12.62 -12.77
CA LEU A 310 -20.32 -12.29 -13.91
C LEU A 310 -18.96 -12.99 -13.87
N ARG A 311 -18.44 -13.24 -12.67
CA ARG A 311 -17.09 -13.75 -12.42
C ARG A 311 -17.08 -14.66 -11.18
N PRO A 312 -17.46 -15.94 -11.34
CA PRO A 312 -17.64 -16.87 -10.21
C PRO A 312 -16.38 -17.15 -9.38
N ASP A 313 -15.19 -16.94 -9.94
CA ASP A 313 -13.89 -17.09 -9.28
C ASP A 313 -13.45 -15.84 -8.50
N ALA A 314 -14.27 -14.77 -8.49
CA ALA A 314 -14.00 -13.54 -7.76
C ALA A 314 -13.92 -13.77 -6.25
N ALA A 315 -12.81 -13.30 -5.65
CA ALA A 315 -12.68 -13.19 -4.21
C ALA A 315 -12.84 -11.73 -3.75
N PHE A 316 -13.37 -11.57 -2.54
CA PHE A 316 -13.61 -10.25 -1.95
C PHE A 316 -12.76 -10.06 -0.71
N GLY A 317 -12.08 -8.93 -0.65
CA GLY A 317 -11.57 -8.40 0.60
C GLY A 317 -12.40 -7.22 1.06
N ALA A 318 -12.37 -6.90 2.35
CA ALA A 318 -13.02 -5.70 2.85
C ALA A 318 -12.32 -5.09 4.05
N ASP A 319 -12.48 -3.78 4.20
CA ASP A 319 -12.10 -3.04 5.39
C ASP A 319 -13.34 -2.87 6.29
N LEU A 320 -13.26 -3.30 7.56
CA LEU A 320 -14.28 -3.05 8.59
C LEU A 320 -13.69 -2.31 9.80
N ILE A 321 -14.46 -1.36 10.34
CA ILE A 321 -14.15 -0.61 11.54
C ILE A 321 -14.95 -1.17 12.70
N ALA A 322 -14.25 -1.64 13.74
CA ALA A 322 -14.87 -2.12 14.96
C ALA A 322 -15.01 -1.00 15.99
N GLY A 323 -16.16 -0.92 16.65
CA GLY A 323 -16.36 -0.02 17.77
C GLY A 323 -16.47 1.45 17.36
N PHE A 324 -17.14 1.72 16.23
CA PHE A 324 -17.46 3.09 15.84
C PHE A 324 -18.30 3.76 16.95
N PRO A 325 -18.18 5.09 17.17
CA PRO A 325 -18.97 5.78 18.20
C PRO A 325 -20.46 5.44 18.08
N THR A 326 -21.14 5.21 19.21
CA THR A 326 -22.56 4.82 19.30
C THR A 326 -22.92 3.42 18.77
N GLU A 327 -21.96 2.57 18.45
CA GLU A 327 -22.18 1.17 18.03
C GLU A 327 -22.68 0.30 19.20
N THR A 328 -23.85 -0.33 19.04
CA THR A 328 -24.45 -1.26 20.00
C THR A 328 -24.09 -2.70 19.65
N ASP A 329 -24.41 -3.64 20.53
CA ASP A 329 -24.16 -5.07 20.26
C ASP A 329 -24.94 -5.58 19.04
N ALA A 330 -26.18 -5.10 18.84
CA ALA A 330 -26.97 -5.43 17.66
C ALA A 330 -26.33 -4.90 16.37
N HIS A 331 -25.81 -3.67 16.37
CA HIS A 331 -25.08 -3.13 15.21
C HIS A 331 -23.82 -3.95 14.93
N PHE A 332 -23.06 -4.28 15.99
CA PHE A 332 -21.85 -5.07 15.85
C PHE A 332 -22.14 -6.49 15.32
N GLN A 333 -23.22 -7.13 15.78
CA GLN A 333 -23.63 -8.44 15.27
C GLN A 333 -23.86 -8.40 13.76
N ARG A 334 -24.51 -7.36 13.24
CA ARG A 334 -24.67 -7.21 11.78
C ARG A 334 -23.33 -7.13 11.04
N SER A 335 -22.29 -6.55 11.63
CA SER A 335 -20.95 -6.55 11.01
C SER A 335 -20.34 -7.96 10.96
N LEU A 336 -20.59 -8.81 11.95
CA LEU A 336 -20.19 -10.22 11.90
C LEU A 336 -20.99 -10.97 10.82
N ASP A 337 -22.31 -10.78 10.78
CA ASP A 337 -23.19 -11.44 9.81
C ASP A 337 -22.81 -11.05 8.37
N LEU A 338 -22.40 -9.80 8.15
CA LEU A 338 -21.96 -9.32 6.83
C LEU A 338 -20.73 -10.09 6.33
N VAL A 339 -19.78 -10.45 7.20
CA VAL A 339 -18.58 -11.21 6.78
C VAL A 339 -18.97 -12.55 6.16
N GLU A 340 -19.97 -13.21 6.74
CA GLU A 340 -20.51 -14.48 6.28
C GLU A 340 -21.32 -14.32 5.00
N GLU A 341 -22.34 -13.47 5.02
CA GLU A 341 -23.28 -13.26 3.91
C GLU A 341 -22.57 -12.75 2.65
N ALA A 342 -21.63 -11.83 2.81
CA ALA A 342 -20.86 -11.29 1.70
C ALA A 342 -19.72 -12.22 1.28
N GLY A 343 -19.45 -13.32 1.99
CA GLY A 343 -18.34 -14.24 1.70
C GLY A 343 -16.99 -13.54 1.58
N ILE A 344 -16.64 -12.73 2.59
CA ILE A 344 -15.43 -11.91 2.60
C ILE A 344 -14.22 -12.78 2.95
N ALA A 345 -13.49 -13.23 1.93
CA ALA A 345 -12.30 -14.07 2.10
C ALA A 345 -11.14 -13.34 2.80
N PHE A 346 -11.01 -12.03 2.60
CA PHE A 346 -9.89 -11.25 3.13
C PHE A 346 -10.35 -10.03 3.92
N LEU A 347 -10.53 -10.21 5.23
CA LEU A 347 -11.01 -9.15 6.11
C LEU A 347 -9.86 -8.37 6.76
N HIS A 348 -9.84 -7.05 6.58
CA HIS A 348 -9.01 -6.15 7.35
C HIS A 348 -9.84 -5.43 8.41
N VAL A 349 -9.44 -5.59 9.67
CA VAL A 349 -10.18 -5.03 10.82
C VAL A 349 -9.40 -3.90 11.47
N PHE A 350 -10.01 -2.71 11.46
CA PHE A 350 -9.51 -1.52 12.11
C PHE A 350 -10.28 -1.24 13.40
N PRO A 351 -9.65 -1.29 14.58
CA PRO A 351 -10.24 -0.71 15.77
C PRO A 351 -10.45 0.80 15.53
N TYR A 352 -11.64 1.31 15.84
CA TYR A 352 -11.90 2.75 15.70
C TYR A 352 -10.88 3.56 16.52
N SER A 353 -10.28 4.55 15.86
CA SER A 353 -9.29 5.45 16.45
C SER A 353 -9.77 6.89 16.24
N PRO A 354 -10.21 7.61 17.29
CA PRO A 354 -10.63 9.00 17.12
C PRO A 354 -9.45 9.84 16.62
N ARG A 355 -9.71 10.68 15.62
CA ARG A 355 -8.73 11.63 15.08
C ARG A 355 -9.19 13.06 15.39
N PRO A 356 -8.31 13.92 15.94
CA PRO A 356 -8.65 15.33 16.17
C PRO A 356 -9.21 15.98 14.89
N GLY A 357 -10.25 16.80 15.05
CA GLY A 357 -10.91 17.50 13.93
C GLY A 357 -11.96 16.69 13.15
N THR A 358 -12.09 15.37 13.35
CA THR A 358 -13.13 14.59 12.65
C THR A 358 -14.49 14.67 13.37
N PRO A 359 -15.62 14.68 12.64
CA PRO A 359 -16.94 14.67 13.26
C PRO A 359 -17.17 13.50 14.24
N ALA A 360 -16.69 12.29 13.92
CA ALA A 360 -16.85 11.11 14.77
C ALA A 360 -16.10 11.22 16.10
N ALA A 361 -15.01 11.99 16.18
CA ALA A 361 -14.31 12.23 17.44
C ALA A 361 -15.15 13.04 18.46
N ARG A 362 -16.20 13.73 18.00
CA ARG A 362 -17.13 14.49 18.86
C ARG A 362 -18.37 13.70 19.28
N MET A 363 -18.56 12.48 18.74
CA MET A 363 -19.68 11.62 19.10
C MET A 363 -19.44 10.94 20.46
N PRO A 364 -20.48 10.38 21.13
CA PRO A 364 -20.29 9.54 22.31
C PRO A 364 -19.42 8.31 22.01
N GLN A 365 -18.23 8.28 22.60
CA GLN A 365 -17.23 7.23 22.36
C GLN A 365 -17.58 5.96 23.13
N LEU A 366 -17.13 4.81 22.59
CA LEU A 366 -17.17 3.54 23.30
C LEU A 366 -15.92 3.35 24.16
N ASP A 367 -16.03 2.46 25.16
CA ASP A 367 -14.87 2.04 25.95
C ASP A 367 -13.81 1.36 25.07
N ARG A 368 -12.53 1.62 25.37
CA ARG A 368 -11.41 1.08 24.58
C ARG A 368 -11.29 -0.45 24.69
N GLY A 369 -11.65 -1.02 25.84
CA GLY A 369 -11.70 -2.46 26.03
C GLY A 369 -12.73 -3.11 25.12
N LEU A 370 -13.93 -2.54 25.04
CA LEU A 370 -14.99 -3.00 24.14
C LEU A 370 -14.60 -2.90 22.67
N ILE A 371 -13.99 -1.79 22.24
CA ILE A 371 -13.49 -1.63 20.86
C ILE A 371 -12.46 -2.73 20.53
N LYS A 372 -11.54 -3.02 21.46
CA LYS A 372 -10.51 -4.06 21.28
C LYS A 372 -11.12 -5.46 21.20
N GLU A 373 -12.10 -5.78 22.06
CA GLU A 373 -12.83 -7.04 22.04
C GLU A 373 -13.56 -7.25 20.71
N ARG A 374 -14.34 -6.27 20.27
CA ARG A 374 -15.06 -6.32 18.98
C ARG A 374 -14.11 -6.47 17.80
N ALA A 375 -12.99 -5.76 17.81
CA ALA A 375 -11.97 -5.93 16.78
C ALA A 375 -11.35 -7.34 16.79
N ALA A 376 -11.17 -7.97 17.96
CA ALA A 376 -10.67 -9.34 18.05
C ALA A 376 -11.71 -10.34 17.49
N ARG A 377 -12.99 -10.17 17.82
CA ARG A 377 -14.08 -11.01 17.31
C ARG A 377 -14.22 -10.93 15.78
N LEU A 378 -14.13 -9.73 15.20
CA LEU A 378 -14.12 -9.58 13.74
C LEU A 378 -12.90 -10.23 13.10
N ARG A 379 -11.70 -10.16 13.72
CA ARG A 379 -10.52 -10.86 13.20
C ARG A 379 -10.70 -12.37 13.19
N ALA A 380 -11.24 -12.94 14.27
CA ALA A 380 -11.56 -14.37 14.32
C ALA A 380 -12.59 -14.79 13.25
N ALA A 381 -13.60 -13.94 12.99
CA ALA A 381 -14.53 -14.17 11.88
C ALA A 381 -13.82 -14.11 10.51
N GLY A 382 -12.89 -13.17 10.34
CA GLY A 382 -12.05 -13.08 9.14
C GLY A 382 -11.13 -14.29 8.94
N GLU A 383 -10.54 -14.82 10.01
CA GLU A 383 -9.75 -16.06 9.98
C GLU A 383 -10.61 -17.25 9.54
N THR A 384 -11.82 -17.37 10.07
CA THR A 384 -12.79 -18.40 9.69
C THR A 384 -13.20 -18.28 8.22
N ALA A 385 -13.44 -17.05 7.74
CA ALA A 385 -13.79 -16.80 6.35
C ALA A 385 -12.64 -17.10 5.38
N LEU A 386 -11.40 -16.78 5.77
CA LEU A 386 -10.21 -17.14 5.01
C LEU A 386 -10.03 -18.66 4.93
N ASP A 387 -10.18 -19.37 6.05
CA ASP A 387 -10.08 -20.84 6.09
C ASP A 387 -11.10 -21.51 5.16
N ARG A 388 -12.34 -21.02 5.16
CA ARG A 388 -13.38 -21.48 4.22
C ARG A 388 -12.99 -21.24 2.76
N HIS A 389 -12.47 -20.05 2.44
CA HIS A 389 -12.00 -19.71 1.10
C HIS A 389 -10.88 -20.64 0.64
N LEU A 390 -9.88 -20.87 1.50
CA LEU A 390 -8.75 -21.76 1.22
C LEU A 390 -9.21 -23.21 1.05
N SER A 391 -10.10 -23.69 1.92
CA SER A 391 -10.71 -25.02 1.82
C SER A 391 -11.47 -25.21 0.51
N GLY A 392 -12.24 -24.20 0.08
CA GLY A 392 -12.94 -24.22 -1.20
C GLY A 392 -12.00 -24.31 -2.38
N MET A 393 -10.93 -23.51 -2.40
CA MET A 393 -9.92 -23.58 -3.46
C MET A 393 -9.18 -24.92 -3.48
N ALA A 394 -8.77 -25.43 -2.32
CA ALA A 394 -8.11 -26.73 -2.21
C ALA A 394 -9.02 -27.87 -2.69
N ALA A 395 -10.31 -27.85 -2.34
CA ALA A 395 -11.28 -28.87 -2.76
C ALA A 395 -11.59 -28.80 -4.27
N SER A 396 -11.58 -27.62 -4.88
CA SER A 396 -11.78 -27.47 -6.32
C SER A 396 -10.64 -28.07 -7.15
N GLY A 397 -9.44 -28.18 -6.58
CA GLY A 397 -8.25 -28.68 -7.25
C GLY A 397 -7.86 -27.83 -8.47
N GLY A 398 -7.26 -28.47 -9.47
CA GLY A 398 -6.89 -27.83 -10.74
C GLY A 398 -5.56 -27.08 -10.73
N ASP A 399 -5.23 -26.55 -11.90
CA ASP A 399 -4.03 -25.75 -12.13
C ASP A 399 -4.35 -24.26 -11.92
N HIS A 400 -3.55 -23.60 -11.09
CA HIS A 400 -3.73 -22.19 -10.73
C HIS A 400 -2.55 -21.36 -11.24
N ARG A 401 -2.83 -20.20 -11.83
CA ARG A 401 -1.81 -19.23 -12.20
C ARG A 401 -1.47 -18.35 -11.01
N VAL A 402 -0.21 -18.37 -10.60
CA VAL A 402 0.31 -17.57 -9.50
C VAL A 402 1.40 -16.61 -9.94
N LEU A 403 1.49 -15.50 -9.24
CA LEU A 403 2.64 -14.60 -9.29
C LEU A 403 3.53 -14.87 -8.07
N VAL A 404 4.72 -15.40 -8.30
CA VAL A 404 5.72 -15.64 -7.24
C VAL A 404 6.30 -14.32 -6.79
N GLU A 405 6.27 -14.10 -5.48
CA GLU A 405 6.88 -12.98 -4.79
C GLU A 405 8.16 -13.40 -4.08
N ARG A 406 8.82 -12.45 -3.42
CA ARG A 406 9.98 -12.75 -2.59
C ARG A 406 9.56 -13.50 -1.33
N ASN A 407 10.51 -14.18 -0.70
CA ASN A 407 10.36 -14.83 0.62
C ASN A 407 9.38 -16.01 0.67
N GLY A 408 9.31 -16.81 -0.40
CA GLY A 408 8.55 -18.07 -0.39
C GLY A 408 7.03 -17.90 -0.39
N VAL A 409 6.55 -16.79 -0.94
CA VAL A 409 5.11 -16.51 -1.09
C VAL A 409 4.78 -16.28 -2.56
N ALA A 410 3.64 -16.78 -3.01
CA ALA A 410 3.04 -16.45 -4.30
C ALA A 410 1.57 -16.06 -4.11
N ARG A 411 0.96 -15.45 -5.14
CA ARG A 411 -0.46 -15.04 -5.13
C ARG A 411 -1.19 -15.53 -6.37
N THR A 412 -2.34 -16.16 -6.17
CA THR A 412 -3.27 -16.56 -7.24
C THR A 412 -3.90 -15.34 -7.93
N GLU A 413 -4.63 -15.58 -9.03
CA GLU A 413 -5.44 -14.56 -9.72
C GLU A 413 -6.42 -13.85 -8.77
N ASN A 414 -7.10 -14.55 -7.86
CA ASN A 414 -7.99 -13.95 -6.85
C ASN A 414 -7.27 -13.50 -5.56
N PHE A 415 -5.95 -13.34 -5.62
CA PHE A 415 -5.09 -12.77 -4.56
C PHE A 415 -4.85 -13.66 -3.33
N THR A 416 -5.24 -14.93 -3.41
CA THR A 416 -5.01 -15.92 -2.35
C THR A 416 -3.52 -16.22 -2.19
N PRO A 417 -2.99 -16.18 -0.95
CA PRO A 417 -1.60 -16.51 -0.70
C PRO A 417 -1.34 -18.00 -0.89
N VAL A 418 -0.19 -18.31 -1.50
CA VAL A 418 0.32 -19.66 -1.66
C VAL A 418 1.73 -19.70 -1.09
N ARG A 419 2.00 -20.71 -0.27
CA ARG A 419 3.35 -21.01 0.20
C ARG A 419 4.12 -21.70 -0.92
N VAL A 420 5.26 -21.14 -1.29
CA VAL A 420 6.14 -21.68 -2.34
C VAL A 420 7.58 -21.78 -1.84
N PRO A 421 8.44 -22.61 -2.46
CA PRO A 421 9.86 -22.65 -2.12
C PRO A 421 10.52 -21.26 -2.18
N ALA A 422 11.37 -20.96 -1.20
CA ALA A 422 11.97 -19.63 -1.05
C ALA A 422 13.01 -19.29 -2.14
N ASP A 423 13.51 -20.30 -2.84
CA ASP A 423 14.47 -20.22 -3.94
C ASP A 423 13.80 -19.98 -5.31
N TRP A 424 12.46 -20.00 -5.38
CA TRP A 424 11.76 -19.69 -6.62
C TRP A 424 12.00 -18.25 -7.05
N THR A 425 12.39 -18.08 -8.32
CA THR A 425 12.51 -16.76 -8.94
C THR A 425 11.14 -16.07 -9.00
N PRO A 426 11.05 -14.78 -8.64
CA PRO A 426 9.82 -14.00 -8.79
C PRO A 426 9.32 -14.03 -10.24
N GLY A 427 8.00 -14.12 -10.42
CA GLY A 427 7.39 -14.19 -11.75
C GLY A 427 6.19 -15.14 -11.84
N PRO A 428 5.51 -15.19 -12.99
CA PRO A 428 4.33 -16.02 -13.19
C PRO A 428 4.70 -17.51 -13.24
N ARG A 429 3.87 -18.35 -12.60
CA ARG A 429 3.99 -19.82 -12.65
C ARG A 429 2.61 -20.45 -12.62
N THR A 430 2.52 -21.68 -13.12
CA THR A 430 1.35 -22.55 -12.93
C THR A 430 1.66 -23.55 -11.84
N ILE A 431 0.74 -23.72 -10.91
CA ILE A 431 0.87 -24.63 -9.77
C ILE A 431 -0.36 -25.49 -9.62
N ARG A 432 -0.22 -26.59 -8.87
CA ARG A 432 -1.37 -27.40 -8.43
C ARG A 432 -1.47 -27.35 -6.91
N ILE A 433 -2.65 -27.00 -6.42
CA ILE A 433 -2.93 -26.88 -5.00
C ILE A 433 -3.12 -28.29 -4.41
N ALA A 434 -2.44 -28.59 -3.30
CA ALA A 434 -2.60 -29.82 -2.54
C ALA A 434 -3.52 -29.66 -1.33
N GLY A 435 -3.57 -28.45 -0.75
CA GLY A 435 -4.25 -28.17 0.49
C GLY A 435 -4.01 -26.73 0.94
N HIS A 436 -4.13 -26.50 2.24
CA HIS A 436 -3.77 -25.22 2.86
C HIS A 436 -3.30 -25.43 4.31
N ALA A 437 -2.46 -24.51 4.77
CA ALA A 437 -1.94 -24.46 6.14
C ALA A 437 -1.49 -23.02 6.46
N ASP A 438 -1.60 -22.61 7.73
CA ASP A 438 -1.20 -21.28 8.23
C ASP A 438 -1.76 -20.10 7.41
N GLY A 439 -3.02 -20.22 6.96
CA GLY A 439 -3.67 -19.18 6.16
C GLY A 439 -3.13 -19.04 4.73
N MET A 440 -2.43 -20.05 4.20
CA MET A 440 -1.94 -20.09 2.83
C MET A 440 -2.23 -21.43 2.15
N LEU A 441 -2.45 -21.41 0.84
CA LEU A 441 -2.49 -22.63 0.02
C LEU A 441 -1.12 -23.31 0.00
N THR A 442 -1.11 -24.64 -0.11
CA THR A 442 0.10 -25.46 -0.21
C THR A 442 0.14 -26.20 -1.54
N LEU A 443 1.36 -26.53 -1.98
CA LEU A 443 1.64 -27.23 -3.24
C LEU A 443 1.75 -28.74 -3.03
N HIS A 444 1.50 -29.51 -4.08
CA HIS A 444 2.00 -30.89 -4.11
C HIS A 444 3.53 -30.89 -4.15
N GLU A 445 4.16 -31.88 -3.51
CA GLU A 445 5.64 -31.94 -3.36
C GLU A 445 6.40 -32.03 -4.70
N ASP A 446 5.74 -32.40 -5.81
CA ASP A 446 6.31 -32.38 -7.15
C ASP A 446 5.82 -31.18 -7.98
N PRO A 447 6.66 -30.15 -8.22
CA PRO A 447 6.30 -29.08 -9.13
C PRO A 447 6.29 -29.59 -10.58
N VAL A 448 5.14 -29.46 -11.25
CA VAL A 448 5.04 -29.63 -12.71
C VAL A 448 6.07 -28.68 -13.36
N ARG A 449 7.09 -29.25 -14.00
CA ARG A 449 8.05 -28.48 -14.81
C ARG A 449 7.27 -27.71 -15.87
N SER A 450 7.36 -26.39 -15.87
CA SER A 450 6.81 -25.59 -16.97
C SER A 450 7.41 -26.06 -18.30
N PRO A 451 6.61 -26.21 -19.38
CA PRO A 451 7.16 -26.49 -20.69
C PRO A 451 8.05 -25.30 -21.10
N ALA A 452 9.25 -25.61 -21.60
CA ALA A 452 10.16 -24.62 -22.16
C ALA A 452 9.44 -23.82 -23.27
N PRO A 453 9.78 -22.53 -23.49
CA PRO A 453 9.28 -21.79 -24.63
C PRO A 453 9.58 -22.58 -25.90
N ALA A 454 8.57 -22.82 -26.72
CA ALA A 454 8.74 -23.52 -27.99
C ALA A 454 9.82 -22.79 -28.80
N GLY A 455 10.99 -23.42 -28.92
CA GLY A 455 12.05 -22.97 -29.79
C GLY A 455 11.50 -22.87 -31.21
N THR A 456 11.87 -21.78 -31.89
CA THR A 456 11.66 -21.56 -33.32
C THR A 456 11.96 -22.83 -34.10
N ARG A 457 10.93 -23.52 -34.58
CA ARG A 457 11.09 -24.53 -35.62
C ARG A 457 11.46 -23.80 -36.90
N GLU A 458 12.69 -24.00 -37.34
CA GLU A 458 13.11 -23.71 -38.71
C GLU A 458 12.15 -24.42 -39.67
N LEU A 459 11.56 -23.64 -40.56
CA LEU A 459 10.81 -24.14 -41.71
C LEU A 459 11.82 -24.74 -42.69
N GLU A 460 11.96 -26.07 -42.66
CA GLU A 460 12.59 -26.80 -43.75
C GLU A 460 11.77 -26.60 -45.02
N ALA A 461 12.41 -25.99 -46.02
CA ALA A 461 11.89 -25.86 -47.37
C ALA A 461 11.79 -27.24 -48.03
N ALA A 462 10.56 -27.74 -48.17
CA ALA A 462 10.28 -28.90 -49.01
C ALA A 462 10.08 -28.45 -50.46
N THR A 463 11.16 -28.44 -51.24
CA THR A 463 11.11 -28.61 -52.70
C THR A 463 10.70 -30.05 -53.00
N TRP A 464 9.59 -30.31 -53.70
CA TRP A 464 9.42 -31.40 -54.68
C TRP A 464 8.13 -31.21 -55.51
N ARG A 465 8.30 -30.84 -56.78
CA ARG A 465 7.43 -30.93 -57.97
C ARG A 465 6.10 -30.15 -58.03
#